data_AF-A0A2V9GD93-F1
#
_entry.id   AF-A0A2V9GD93-F1
#
_cell.length_a   1.000
_cell.length_b   1.000
_cell.length_c   1.000
_cell.angle_alpha   90.00
_cell.angle_beta   90.00
_cell.angle_gamma   90.00
#
_symmetry.space_group_name_H-M   'P 1'
#
loop_
_entity.id
_entity.type
_entity.pdbx_description
1 polymer ?
#
loop_
_entity_poly.entity_id
_entity_poly.type
_entity_poly.pdbx_seq_one_letter_code
_entity_poly.pdbx_strand_id
1 'polypeptide(L)'
;MFVVTAEANAALTRMLPAVLGEVRKLLGPQRRATVVFDRGGWSPKLFRELLAWGFDLLTYRKGRTRKIAEARFTPHKAKLDGRRVHYLLHEQPVRFLKGKLRLRQITRLTEGGHQTPIVTSRWDLRAIVLAYRMFERWRQENFFKYVREEYLIDALADYEIEPDDANRSVPNPARKAIEKELRRMRAQLGKLRANYAAITLEARRRLPQAAAKKAKEKLRAEIAQSKARLEKLQAQHHALPRRVPVAEAQKGQEVVKLSTERKHLTNVLRMVAYHMESDLLELIRPHYKRVEEEGRTFIQAALQDAADLEPTEDQLRITLAPLSSPHRSRVLEALCQALNQTHTRFPGTQLEIHYAVPASPKSGQVSEVPCQEF
;
A
#
# COMPACT_ATOMS: atom_id res chain seq x y z
N MET A 1 11.23 1.15 7.57
CA MET A 1 10.06 1.99 7.18
C MET A 1 10.21 3.34 7.84
N PHE A 2 9.81 4.42 7.17
CA PHE A 2 9.91 5.78 7.70
C PHE A 2 8.57 6.49 7.53
N VAL A 3 8.12 7.23 8.55
CA VAL A 3 6.99 8.14 8.43
C VAL A 3 7.52 9.49 7.99
N VAL A 4 6.96 9.98 6.89
CA VAL A 4 7.16 11.33 6.42
C VAL A 4 5.87 12.08 6.71
N THR A 5 5.95 13.07 7.61
CA THR A 5 4.89 14.05 7.75
C THR A 5 5.02 15.06 6.61
N ALA A 6 3.91 15.40 5.98
CA ALA A 6 3.86 16.39 4.93
C ALA A 6 2.63 17.26 5.13
N GLU A 7 2.68 18.48 4.60
CA GLU A 7 1.50 19.33 4.56
C GLU A 7 0.33 18.63 3.85
N ALA A 8 -0.86 18.80 4.42
CA ALA A 8 -2.06 18.12 3.95
C ALA A 8 -2.32 18.39 2.45
N ASN A 9 -2.65 17.33 1.69
CA ASN A 9 -2.97 17.35 0.26
C ASN A 9 -1.81 17.62 -0.73
N ALA A 10 -0.56 17.47 -0.31
CA ALA A 10 0.56 17.45 -1.25
C ALA A 10 0.50 16.18 -2.13
N ALA A 11 0.52 16.36 -3.46
CA ALA A 11 0.61 15.23 -4.38
C ALA A 11 1.96 14.51 -4.19
N LEU A 12 2.00 13.18 -4.35
CA LEU A 12 3.23 12.39 -4.22
C LEU A 12 4.37 12.95 -5.08
N THR A 13 4.06 13.48 -6.27
CA THR A 13 5.04 14.11 -7.17
C THR A 13 5.68 15.39 -6.61
N ARG A 14 5.04 16.07 -5.65
CA ARG A 14 5.59 17.24 -4.95
C ARG A 14 6.37 16.84 -3.70
N MET A 15 5.93 15.79 -3.00
CA MET A 15 6.58 15.33 -1.78
C MET A 15 7.88 14.58 -2.05
N LEU A 16 7.93 13.77 -3.12
CA LEU A 16 9.08 12.93 -3.44
C LEU A 16 10.40 13.71 -3.48
N PRO A 17 10.49 14.89 -4.13
CA PRO A 17 11.68 15.74 -4.07
C PRO A 17 12.21 16.02 -2.66
N ALA A 18 11.36 16.47 -1.74
CA ALA A 18 11.78 16.85 -0.40
C ALA A 18 12.30 15.62 0.38
N VAL A 19 11.54 14.53 0.35
CA VAL A 19 11.92 13.27 1.01
C VAL A 19 13.22 12.72 0.45
N LEU A 20 13.37 12.72 -0.88
CA LEU A 20 14.55 12.15 -1.52
C LEU A 20 15.80 13.02 -1.33
N GLY A 21 15.63 14.32 -1.05
CA GLY A 21 16.71 15.18 -0.57
C GLY A 21 17.29 14.67 0.75
N GLU A 22 16.44 14.40 1.74
CA GLU A 22 16.88 13.85 3.03
C GLU A 22 17.46 12.44 2.89
N VAL A 23 16.82 11.58 2.10
CA VAL A 23 17.34 10.24 1.80
C VAL A 23 18.71 10.32 1.13
N ARG A 24 18.95 11.29 0.24
CA ARG A 24 20.27 11.48 -0.39
C ARG A 24 21.33 11.88 0.64
N LYS A 25 21.01 12.73 1.62
CA LYS A 25 21.95 13.08 2.70
C LYS A 25 22.37 11.83 3.50
N LEU A 26 21.43 10.96 3.83
CA LEU A 26 21.68 9.73 4.58
C LEU A 26 22.46 8.68 3.78
N LEU A 27 22.17 8.53 2.48
CA LEU A 27 22.83 7.55 1.61
C LEU A 27 24.22 8.00 1.17
N GLY A 28 24.53 9.29 1.27
CA GLY A 28 25.71 9.89 0.67
C GLY A 28 25.62 10.04 -0.86
N PRO A 29 26.63 10.67 -1.48
CA PRO A 29 26.58 11.05 -2.90
C PRO A 29 26.66 9.85 -3.86
N GLN A 30 27.33 8.77 -3.48
CA GLN A 30 27.68 7.66 -4.40
C GLN A 30 26.71 6.49 -4.37
N ARG A 31 25.99 6.26 -3.26
CA ARG A 31 25.16 5.05 -3.12
C ARG A 31 23.95 5.14 -4.05
N ARG A 32 23.85 4.18 -4.98
CA ARG A 32 22.68 4.04 -5.85
C ARG A 32 21.48 3.54 -5.06
N ALA A 33 20.33 4.16 -5.29
CA ALA A 33 19.05 3.73 -4.73
C ALA A 33 17.97 3.75 -5.82
N THR A 34 17.00 2.84 -5.72
CA THR A 34 15.86 2.78 -6.63
C THR A 34 14.59 3.15 -5.90
N VAL A 35 13.92 4.21 -6.37
CA VAL A 35 12.66 4.69 -5.82
C VAL A 35 11.53 3.93 -6.52
N VAL A 36 10.76 3.19 -5.74
CA VAL A 36 9.62 2.41 -6.22
C VAL A 36 8.32 3.09 -5.81
N PHE A 37 7.43 3.42 -6.75
CA PHE A 37 6.18 4.13 -6.44
C PHE A 37 5.03 3.78 -7.40
N ASP A 38 3.79 3.93 -6.93
CA ASP A 38 2.58 3.66 -7.72
C ASP A 38 2.32 4.72 -8.82
N ARG A 39 1.30 4.52 -9.66
CA ARG A 39 0.80 5.44 -10.70
C ARG A 39 0.53 6.85 -10.17
N GLY A 40 0.28 7.02 -8.88
CA GLY A 40 0.16 8.34 -8.23
C GLY A 40 1.39 9.23 -8.43
N GLY A 41 2.59 8.65 -8.49
CA GLY A 41 3.86 9.37 -8.71
C GLY A 41 4.21 9.59 -10.18
N TRP A 42 3.31 9.27 -11.11
CA TRP A 42 3.61 9.33 -12.55
C TRP A 42 3.83 10.76 -13.05
N SER A 43 5.08 11.11 -13.32
CA SER A 43 5.47 12.37 -13.96
C SER A 43 6.80 12.19 -14.69
N PRO A 44 6.82 12.15 -16.04
CA PRO A 44 8.07 12.08 -16.80
C PRO A 44 9.05 13.22 -16.50
N LYS A 45 8.55 14.40 -16.09
CA LYS A 45 9.41 15.51 -15.64
C LYS A 45 10.15 15.13 -14.35
N LEU A 46 9.42 14.64 -13.35
CA LEU A 46 9.99 14.16 -12.09
C LEU A 46 10.98 13.01 -12.34
N PHE A 47 10.68 12.09 -13.25
CA PHE A 47 11.59 10.97 -13.55
C PHE A 47 12.97 11.44 -14.00
N ARG A 48 13.02 12.51 -14.80
CA ARG A 48 14.29 13.12 -15.22
C ARG A 48 15.04 13.74 -14.04
N GLU A 49 14.33 14.39 -13.13
CA GLU A 49 14.91 14.96 -11.90
C GLU A 49 15.46 13.87 -10.98
N LEU A 50 14.71 12.78 -10.76
CA LEU A 50 15.17 11.63 -9.98
C LEU A 50 16.49 11.07 -10.50
N LEU A 51 16.59 10.88 -11.82
CA LEU A 51 17.81 10.39 -12.46
C LEU A 51 18.97 11.38 -12.30
N ALA A 52 18.71 12.68 -12.43
CA ALA A 52 19.71 13.72 -12.21
C ALA A 52 20.23 13.74 -10.76
N TRP A 53 19.39 13.36 -9.79
CA TRP A 53 19.76 13.20 -8.38
C TRP A 53 20.39 11.83 -8.05
N GLY A 54 20.72 11.04 -9.07
CA GLY A 54 21.35 9.72 -8.90
C GLY A 54 20.41 8.64 -8.34
N PHE A 55 19.09 8.84 -8.47
CA PHE A 55 18.09 7.84 -8.12
C PHE A 55 17.59 7.11 -9.35
N ASP A 56 17.56 5.79 -9.28
CA ASP A 56 16.82 4.97 -10.22
C ASP A 56 15.33 4.96 -9.88
N LEU A 57 14.49 4.58 -10.83
CA LEU A 57 13.04 4.53 -10.64
C LEU A 57 12.43 3.21 -11.09
N LEU A 58 11.32 2.83 -10.46
CA LEU A 58 10.46 1.72 -10.84
C LEU A 58 9.00 2.07 -10.52
N THR A 59 8.13 2.14 -11.53
CA THR A 59 6.74 2.59 -11.33
C THR A 59 5.79 1.96 -12.33
N TYR A 60 4.50 1.92 -12.01
CA TYR A 60 3.46 1.53 -12.95
C TYR A 60 3.27 2.59 -14.04
N ARG A 61 3.08 2.15 -15.29
CA ARG A 61 2.77 3.07 -16.37
C ARG A 61 1.35 3.63 -16.22
N LYS A 62 1.24 4.96 -16.17
CA LYS A 62 -0.04 5.67 -16.20
C LYS A 62 -0.37 6.14 -17.62
N GLY A 63 -1.66 6.12 -17.94
CA GLY A 63 -2.19 6.55 -19.24
C GLY A 63 -2.47 5.38 -20.18
N ARG A 64 -3.02 5.70 -21.36
CA ARG A 64 -3.36 4.69 -22.36
C ARG A 64 -2.09 4.06 -22.93
N THR A 65 -2.11 2.74 -23.04
CA THR A 65 -1.08 1.94 -23.70
C THR A 65 -1.74 1.09 -24.77
N ARG A 66 -1.06 0.91 -25.91
CA ARG A 66 -1.51 -0.06 -26.92
C ARG A 66 -1.29 -1.46 -26.36
N LYS A 67 -2.28 -2.33 -26.52
CA LYS A 67 -2.13 -3.75 -26.18
C LYS A 67 -1.00 -4.34 -27.03
N ILE A 68 -0.14 -5.13 -26.39
CA ILE A 68 0.91 -5.90 -27.05
C ILE A 68 0.31 -7.25 -27.45
N ALA A 69 0.63 -7.75 -28.64
CA ALA A 69 0.20 -9.08 -29.06
C ALA A 69 0.79 -10.15 -28.13
N GLU A 70 -0.01 -11.16 -27.74
CA GLU A 70 0.39 -12.19 -26.78
C GLU A 70 1.65 -12.97 -27.22
N ALA A 71 1.79 -13.20 -28.52
CA ALA A 71 2.97 -13.85 -29.11
C ALA A 71 4.31 -13.13 -28.84
N ARG A 72 4.28 -11.86 -28.41
CA ARG A 72 5.49 -11.09 -28.07
C ARG A 72 5.94 -11.24 -26.62
N PHE A 73 5.17 -11.94 -25.80
CA PHE A 73 5.53 -12.20 -24.40
C PHE A 73 6.32 -13.50 -24.30
N THR A 74 7.36 -13.51 -23.47
CA THR A 74 8.20 -14.68 -23.21
C THR A 74 8.06 -15.14 -21.78
N PRO A 75 8.13 -16.46 -21.50
CA PRO A 75 8.10 -16.98 -20.13
C PRO A 75 9.41 -16.68 -19.41
N HIS A 76 9.31 -16.18 -18.18
CA HIS A 76 10.42 -15.97 -17.27
C HIS A 76 10.17 -16.70 -15.96
N LYS A 77 11.15 -17.46 -15.49
CA LYS A 77 11.11 -18.21 -14.22
C LYS A 77 12.29 -17.82 -13.33
N ALA A 78 12.05 -17.69 -12.03
CA ALA A 78 13.08 -17.43 -11.03
C ALA A 78 12.65 -17.92 -9.64
N LYS A 79 13.62 -18.15 -8.75
CA LYS A 79 13.38 -18.27 -7.31
C LYS A 79 13.81 -16.95 -6.67
N LEU A 80 12.87 -16.20 -6.10
CA LEU A 80 13.08 -14.89 -5.47
C LEU A 80 12.45 -14.92 -4.07
N ASP A 81 13.19 -14.47 -3.05
CA ASP A 81 12.80 -14.54 -1.63
C ASP A 81 12.25 -15.91 -1.21
N GLY A 82 12.91 -16.99 -1.65
CA GLY A 82 12.49 -18.37 -1.38
C GLY A 82 11.31 -18.87 -2.24
N ARG A 83 10.59 -17.99 -2.94
CA ARG A 83 9.40 -18.31 -3.74
C ARG A 83 9.75 -18.55 -5.20
N ARG A 84 9.16 -19.59 -5.80
CA ARG A 84 9.23 -19.81 -7.26
C ARG A 84 8.21 -18.91 -7.93
N VAL A 85 8.67 -18.07 -8.86
CA VAL A 85 7.83 -17.13 -9.61
C VAL A 85 7.93 -17.37 -11.11
N HIS A 86 6.80 -17.27 -11.78
CA HIS A 86 6.66 -17.46 -13.22
C HIS A 86 5.83 -16.31 -13.80
N TYR A 87 6.37 -15.58 -14.77
CA TYR A 87 5.69 -14.49 -15.46
C TYR A 87 5.85 -14.58 -16.98
N LEU A 88 4.82 -14.20 -17.72
CA LEU A 88 4.93 -13.83 -19.13
C LEU A 88 5.25 -12.34 -19.21
N LEU A 89 6.44 -11.99 -19.72
CA LEU A 89 6.90 -10.61 -19.78
C LEU A 89 7.23 -10.20 -21.21
N HIS A 90 7.01 -8.92 -21.52
CA HIS A 90 7.48 -8.26 -22.74
C HIS A 90 8.24 -7.00 -22.38
N GLU A 91 9.40 -6.80 -23.01
CA GLU A 91 10.31 -5.69 -22.74
C GLU A 91 10.48 -4.79 -23.95
N GLN A 92 10.49 -3.48 -23.72
CA GLN A 92 10.75 -2.51 -24.78
C GLN A 92 11.30 -1.18 -24.25
N PRO A 93 12.13 -0.46 -25.02
CA PRO A 93 12.44 0.94 -24.73
C PRO A 93 11.21 1.82 -24.94
N VAL A 94 11.01 2.79 -24.05
CA VAL A 94 9.99 3.84 -24.18
C VAL A 94 10.65 5.20 -24.06
N ARG A 95 10.13 6.18 -24.80
CA ARG A 95 10.63 7.55 -24.81
C ARG A 95 9.55 8.53 -24.35
N PHE A 96 9.94 9.47 -23.50
CA PHE A 96 9.09 10.55 -22.99
C PHE A 96 9.75 11.90 -23.23
N LEU A 97 9.02 12.99 -22.95
CA LEU A 97 9.52 14.36 -23.08
C LEU A 97 10.14 14.66 -24.45
N LYS A 98 9.43 14.28 -25.53
CA LYS A 98 9.89 14.41 -26.92
C LYS A 98 11.26 13.73 -27.17
N GLY A 99 11.48 12.57 -26.55
CA GLY A 99 12.71 11.78 -26.74
C GLY A 99 13.80 12.03 -25.71
N LYS A 100 13.71 13.10 -24.90
CA LYS A 100 14.72 13.48 -23.91
C LYS A 100 14.85 12.52 -22.73
N LEU A 101 13.88 11.64 -22.53
CA LEU A 101 13.89 10.64 -21.46
C LEU A 101 13.62 9.26 -22.06
N ARG A 102 14.64 8.41 -22.09
CA ARG A 102 14.53 7.01 -22.50
C ARG A 102 14.53 6.11 -21.28
N LEU A 103 13.50 5.28 -21.14
CA LEU A 103 13.33 4.33 -20.05
C LEU A 103 13.03 2.94 -20.60
N ARG A 104 13.13 1.93 -19.75
CA ARG A 104 12.74 0.54 -20.03
C ARG A 104 11.29 0.35 -19.59
N GLN A 105 10.47 -0.26 -20.43
CA GLN A 105 9.17 -0.76 -20.04
C GLN A 105 9.20 -2.29 -20.01
N ILE A 106 8.71 -2.86 -18.91
CA ILE A 106 8.42 -4.28 -18.77
C ILE A 106 6.90 -4.41 -18.66
N THR A 107 6.28 -5.30 -19.42
CA THR A 107 4.84 -5.52 -19.36
C THR A 107 4.60 -6.97 -18.98
N ARG A 108 3.82 -7.20 -17.92
CA ARG A 108 3.37 -8.54 -17.53
C ARG A 108 2.03 -8.85 -18.17
N LEU A 109 1.89 -10.03 -18.74
CA LEU A 109 0.63 -10.62 -19.17
C LEU A 109 0.15 -11.60 -18.10
N THR A 110 -1.12 -11.49 -17.71
CA THR A 110 -1.80 -12.50 -16.87
C THR A 110 -2.64 -13.44 -17.73
N GLU A 111 -3.03 -14.58 -17.17
CA GLU A 111 -3.87 -15.59 -17.83
C GLU A 111 -5.21 -15.00 -18.31
N GLY A 112 -5.78 -14.04 -17.58
CA GLY A 112 -7.00 -13.31 -18.00
C GLY A 112 -6.79 -12.27 -19.10
N GLY A 113 -5.63 -12.25 -19.77
CA GLY A 113 -5.31 -11.29 -20.84
C GLY A 113 -5.03 -9.86 -20.38
N HIS A 114 -4.91 -9.64 -19.06
CA HIS A 114 -4.59 -8.33 -18.51
C HIS A 114 -3.10 -8.02 -18.69
N GLN A 115 -2.80 -6.82 -19.17
CA GLN A 115 -1.43 -6.35 -19.37
C GLN A 115 -1.10 -5.24 -18.39
N THR A 116 -0.10 -5.49 -17.53
CA THR A 116 0.35 -4.52 -16.54
C THR A 116 1.74 -3.98 -16.90
N PRO A 117 1.81 -2.79 -17.51
CA PRO A 117 3.08 -2.15 -17.84
C PRO A 117 3.69 -1.45 -16.61
N ILE A 118 4.98 -1.70 -16.41
CA ILE A 118 5.87 -1.01 -15.44
C ILE A 118 7.01 -0.35 -16.21
N VAL A 119 7.51 0.77 -15.70
CA VAL A 119 8.58 1.58 -16.30
C VAL A 119 9.71 1.75 -15.30
N THR A 120 10.95 1.65 -15.78
CA THR A 120 12.14 1.72 -14.95
C THR A 120 13.35 2.30 -15.69
N SER A 121 14.29 2.83 -14.91
CA SER A 121 15.64 3.18 -15.39
C SER A 121 16.65 2.03 -15.26
N ARG A 122 16.29 0.94 -14.56
CA ARG A 122 17.19 -0.20 -14.29
C ARG A 122 17.27 -1.13 -15.49
N TRP A 123 18.20 -0.83 -16.40
CA TRP A 123 18.54 -1.71 -17.53
C TRP A 123 19.42 -2.89 -17.12
N ASP A 124 20.17 -2.72 -16.04
CA ASP A 124 21.12 -3.67 -15.47
C ASP A 124 20.45 -4.91 -14.83
N LEU A 125 19.22 -4.78 -14.35
CA LEU A 125 18.51 -5.86 -13.66
C LEU A 125 17.69 -6.73 -14.61
N ARG A 126 17.53 -8.01 -14.29
CA ARG A 126 16.63 -8.92 -15.02
C ARG A 126 15.18 -8.46 -14.88
N ALA A 127 14.39 -8.55 -15.95
CA ALA A 127 12.99 -8.11 -15.93
C ALA A 127 12.14 -8.82 -14.89
N ILE A 128 12.35 -10.12 -14.68
CA ILE A 128 11.63 -10.88 -13.66
C ILE A 128 11.87 -10.37 -12.24
N VAL A 129 13.08 -9.87 -11.93
CA VAL A 129 13.39 -9.30 -10.61
C VAL A 129 12.63 -7.99 -10.41
N LEU A 130 12.63 -7.12 -11.43
CA LEU A 130 11.92 -5.85 -11.40
C LEU A 130 10.41 -6.03 -11.36
N ALA A 131 9.89 -6.96 -12.16
CA ALA A 131 8.49 -7.37 -12.17
C ALA A 131 8.08 -7.90 -10.79
N TYR A 132 8.84 -8.84 -10.23
CA TYR A 132 8.58 -9.40 -8.90
C TYR A 132 8.54 -8.30 -7.84
N ARG A 133 9.57 -7.45 -7.75
CA ARG A 133 9.61 -6.33 -6.79
C ARG A 133 8.45 -5.35 -6.96
N MET A 134 7.97 -5.13 -8.19
CA MET A 134 6.86 -4.22 -8.45
C MET A 134 5.49 -4.84 -8.17
N PHE A 135 5.28 -6.11 -8.53
CA PHE A 135 3.99 -6.79 -8.38
C PHE A 135 3.77 -7.32 -6.96
N GLU A 136 4.82 -7.76 -6.27
CA GLU A 136 4.78 -8.09 -4.84
C GLU A 136 4.76 -6.83 -3.96
N ARG A 137 4.67 -5.62 -4.55
CA ARG A 137 4.37 -4.38 -3.80
C ARG A 137 3.03 -4.47 -3.07
N TRP A 138 2.16 -5.45 -3.37
CA TRP A 138 1.02 -5.78 -2.52
C TRP A 138 1.41 -6.06 -1.05
N ARG A 139 2.68 -6.41 -0.78
CA ARG A 139 3.23 -6.43 0.59
C ARG A 139 3.08 -5.08 1.32
N GLN A 140 3.10 -3.95 0.61
CA GLN A 140 2.84 -2.63 1.21
C GLN A 140 1.37 -2.42 1.56
N GLU A 141 0.43 -2.92 0.74
CA GLU A 141 -1.00 -2.88 1.07
C GLU A 141 -1.31 -3.82 2.24
N ASN A 142 -0.70 -5.00 2.27
CA ASN A 142 -0.75 -5.90 3.41
C ASN A 142 -0.14 -5.25 4.65
N PHE A 143 0.95 -4.50 4.52
CA PHE A 143 1.51 -3.71 5.61
C PHE A 143 0.48 -2.68 6.13
N PHE A 144 -0.11 -1.85 5.28
CA PHE A 144 -1.06 -0.82 5.73
C PHE A 144 -2.27 -1.45 6.41
N LYS A 145 -2.79 -2.54 5.86
CA LYS A 145 -3.88 -3.30 6.47
C LYS A 145 -3.45 -3.82 7.85
N TYR A 146 -2.31 -4.51 7.90
CA TYR A 146 -1.81 -5.16 9.11
C TYR A 146 -1.50 -4.16 10.23
N VAL A 147 -0.77 -3.09 9.94
CA VAL A 147 -0.42 -2.08 10.94
C VAL A 147 -1.60 -1.18 11.34
N ARG A 148 -2.65 -1.11 10.52
CA ARG A 148 -3.92 -0.54 10.95
C ARG A 148 -4.69 -1.45 11.89
N GLU A 149 -4.74 -2.75 11.61
CA GLU A 149 -5.52 -3.71 12.38
C GLU A 149 -4.82 -4.10 13.69
N GLU A 150 -3.53 -4.45 13.64
CA GLU A 150 -2.78 -4.98 14.79
C GLU A 150 -2.06 -3.91 15.61
N TYR A 151 -1.67 -2.79 14.97
CA TYR A 151 -0.93 -1.71 15.62
C TYR A 151 -1.74 -0.41 15.74
N LEU A 152 -2.98 -0.40 15.24
CA LEU A 152 -3.90 0.73 15.34
C LEU A 152 -3.31 2.05 14.83
N ILE A 153 -2.47 2.02 13.78
CA ILE A 153 -1.75 3.22 13.30
C ILE A 153 -2.66 4.36 12.88
N ASP A 154 -3.92 4.09 12.52
CA ASP A 154 -4.90 5.11 12.14
C ASP A 154 -5.80 5.57 13.30
N ALA A 155 -5.72 4.91 14.47
CA ALA A 155 -6.49 5.32 15.64
C ALA A 155 -6.06 6.70 16.13
N LEU A 156 -7.03 7.48 16.61
CA LEU A 156 -6.75 8.74 17.31
C LEU A 156 -5.86 8.46 18.52
N ALA A 157 -4.79 9.24 18.66
CA ALA A 157 -3.93 9.19 19.85
C ALA A 157 -4.52 10.07 20.96
N ASP A 158 -5.13 11.18 20.56
CA ASP A 158 -5.80 12.16 21.42
C ASP A 158 -6.87 12.92 20.61
N TYR A 159 -7.63 13.76 21.31
CA TYR A 159 -8.66 14.65 20.74
C TYR A 159 -8.25 16.13 20.78
N GLU A 160 -7.00 16.41 21.18
CA GLU A 160 -6.49 17.76 21.29
C GLU A 160 -6.39 18.41 19.90
N ILE A 161 -6.78 19.69 19.83
CA ILE A 161 -6.80 20.47 18.59
C ILE A 161 -5.82 21.64 18.69
N GLU A 162 -5.25 22.01 17.55
CA GLU A 162 -4.39 23.19 17.40
C GLU A 162 -4.85 24.00 16.17
N PRO A 163 -4.59 25.32 16.11
CA PRO A 163 -4.89 26.13 14.93
C PRO A 163 -4.22 25.56 13.67
N ASP A 164 -4.95 25.54 12.56
CA ASP A 164 -4.43 25.18 11.23
C ASP A 164 -4.31 26.43 10.34
N ASP A 165 -3.54 26.32 9.26
CA ASP A 165 -3.37 27.43 8.31
C ASP A 165 -4.69 27.71 7.56
N ALA A 166 -5.32 28.84 7.88
CA ALA A 166 -6.54 29.33 7.23
C ALA A 166 -6.40 29.49 5.70
N ASN A 167 -5.19 29.78 5.22
CA ASN A 167 -4.87 29.98 3.80
C ASN A 167 -4.54 28.67 3.07
N ARG A 168 -4.49 27.54 3.78
CA ARG A 168 -4.17 26.23 3.20
C ARG A 168 -5.08 25.92 2.01
N SER A 169 -4.48 25.53 0.89
CA SER A 169 -5.22 25.35 -0.36
C SER A 169 -5.96 24.01 -0.45
N VAL A 170 -7.29 24.05 -0.36
CA VAL A 170 -8.15 22.84 -0.45
C VAL A 170 -8.97 22.78 -1.74
N PRO A 171 -9.35 21.57 -2.22
CA PRO A 171 -10.29 21.45 -3.32
C PRO A 171 -11.61 22.16 -3.02
N ASN A 172 -12.11 22.94 -3.97
CA ASN A 172 -13.34 23.71 -3.76
C ASN A 172 -14.56 22.77 -3.57
N PRO A 173 -15.23 22.77 -2.41
CA PRO A 173 -16.37 21.88 -2.14
C PRO A 173 -17.56 22.16 -3.07
N ALA A 174 -17.78 23.42 -3.47
CA ALA A 174 -18.84 23.78 -4.41
C ALA A 174 -18.64 23.12 -5.78
N ARG A 175 -17.38 22.94 -6.23
CA ARG A 175 -17.11 22.18 -7.46
C ARG A 175 -17.47 20.71 -7.33
N LYS A 176 -17.20 20.09 -6.18
CA LYS A 176 -17.57 18.69 -5.92
C LYS A 176 -19.09 18.48 -5.96
N ALA A 177 -19.86 19.44 -5.42
CA ALA A 177 -21.31 19.40 -5.48
C ALA A 177 -21.83 19.40 -6.93
N ILE A 178 -21.34 20.33 -7.76
CA ILE A 178 -21.71 20.40 -9.19
C ILE A 178 -21.22 19.15 -9.94
N GLU A 179 -20.03 18.61 -9.62
CA GLU A 179 -19.53 17.39 -10.25
C GLU A 179 -20.43 16.18 -9.97
N LYS A 180 -20.97 16.07 -8.76
CA LYS A 180 -21.96 15.04 -8.39
C LYS A 180 -23.24 15.18 -9.23
N GLU A 181 -23.72 16.40 -9.43
CA GLU A 181 -24.87 16.67 -10.30
C GLU A 181 -24.59 16.37 -11.77
N LEU A 182 -23.44 16.79 -12.29
CA LEU A 182 -23.00 16.46 -13.65
C LEU A 182 -22.96 14.96 -13.89
N ARG A 183 -22.44 14.18 -12.92
CA ARG A 183 -22.42 12.72 -13.01
C ARG A 183 -23.83 12.13 -13.04
N ARG A 184 -24.74 12.62 -12.18
CA ARG A 184 -26.15 12.20 -12.15
C ARG A 184 -26.86 12.51 -13.47
N MET A 185 -26.72 13.74 -13.97
CA MET A 185 -27.34 14.18 -15.23
C MET A 185 -26.78 13.44 -16.45
N ARG A 186 -25.48 13.14 -16.49
CA ARG A 186 -24.88 12.30 -17.55
C ARG A 186 -25.46 10.89 -17.55
N ALA A 187 -25.65 10.30 -16.37
CA ALA A 187 -26.27 8.99 -16.25
C ALA A 187 -27.75 9.01 -16.72
N GLN A 188 -28.51 10.05 -16.35
CA GLN A 188 -29.88 10.24 -16.81
C GLN A 188 -29.95 10.42 -18.34
N LEU A 189 -29.07 11.24 -18.93
CA LEU A 189 -28.97 11.39 -20.38
C LEU A 189 -28.63 10.06 -21.06
N GLY A 190 -27.77 9.25 -20.45
CA GLY A 190 -27.48 7.89 -20.90
C GLY A 190 -28.73 7.00 -20.95
N LYS A 191 -29.55 7.03 -19.89
CA LYS A 191 -30.83 6.29 -19.83
C LYS A 191 -31.82 6.78 -20.89
N LEU A 192 -31.99 8.09 -21.05
CA LEU A 192 -32.88 8.67 -22.07
C LEU A 192 -32.48 8.26 -23.49
N ARG A 193 -31.16 8.26 -23.78
CA ARG A 193 -30.63 7.81 -25.07
C ARG A 193 -30.85 6.31 -25.29
N ALA A 194 -30.67 5.49 -24.25
CA ALA A 194 -30.94 4.05 -24.32
C ALA A 194 -32.43 3.79 -24.61
N ASN A 195 -33.34 4.48 -23.92
CA ASN A 195 -34.78 4.37 -24.15
C ASN A 195 -35.17 4.81 -25.57
N TYR A 196 -34.57 5.90 -26.07
CA TYR A 196 -34.79 6.35 -27.44
C TYR A 196 -34.36 5.29 -28.48
N ALA A 197 -33.21 4.64 -28.26
CA ALA A 197 -32.72 3.56 -29.10
C ALA A 197 -33.62 2.32 -29.00
N ALA A 198 -34.08 1.95 -27.80
CA ALA A 198 -35.00 0.84 -27.58
C ALA A 198 -36.32 1.01 -28.34
N ILE A 199 -36.98 2.17 -28.21
CA ILE A 199 -38.21 2.49 -28.97
C ILE A 199 -37.93 2.48 -30.48
N THR A 200 -36.73 2.89 -30.91
CA THR A 200 -36.35 2.83 -32.33
C THR A 200 -36.23 1.40 -32.84
N LEU A 201 -35.68 0.50 -32.04
CA LEU A 201 -35.60 -0.92 -32.37
C LEU A 201 -36.97 -1.61 -32.33
N GLU A 202 -37.80 -1.26 -31.35
CA GLU A 202 -39.12 -1.87 -31.16
C GLU A 202 -40.14 -1.42 -32.22
N ALA A 203 -40.07 -0.15 -32.65
CA ALA A 203 -40.83 0.38 -33.78
C ALA A 203 -40.47 -0.29 -35.11
N ARG A 204 -39.27 -0.87 -35.25
CA ARG A 204 -38.91 -1.70 -36.42
C ARG A 204 -39.48 -3.11 -36.34
N ARG A 205 -39.87 -3.57 -35.15
CA ARG A 205 -40.34 -4.94 -34.92
C ARG A 205 -41.87 -5.03 -34.90
N ARG A 206 -42.53 -4.27 -34.01
CA ARG A 206 -43.96 -4.49 -33.67
C ARG A 206 -44.73 -3.22 -33.24
N LEU A 207 -44.06 -2.10 -32.98
CA LEU A 207 -44.71 -0.92 -32.41
C LEU A 207 -45.39 -0.05 -33.49
N PRO A 208 -46.67 0.32 -33.34
CA PRO A 208 -47.36 1.20 -34.30
C PRO A 208 -46.61 2.52 -34.51
N GLN A 209 -46.45 2.94 -35.78
CA GLN A 209 -45.62 4.09 -36.14
C GLN A 209 -46.02 5.39 -35.42
N ALA A 210 -47.33 5.64 -35.25
CA ALA A 210 -47.84 6.83 -34.58
C ALA A 210 -47.48 6.88 -33.09
N ALA A 211 -47.59 5.75 -32.38
CA ALA A 211 -47.23 5.64 -30.97
C ALA A 211 -45.71 5.80 -30.77
N ALA A 212 -44.91 5.17 -31.64
CA ALA A 212 -43.46 5.32 -31.63
C ALA A 212 -43.01 6.75 -31.92
N LYS A 213 -43.67 7.46 -32.84
CA LYS A 213 -43.38 8.87 -33.17
C LYS A 213 -43.61 9.77 -31.95
N LYS A 214 -44.78 9.69 -31.32
CA LYS A 214 -45.13 10.48 -30.13
C LYS A 214 -44.16 10.24 -28.96
N ALA A 215 -43.82 8.98 -28.68
CA ALA A 215 -42.89 8.64 -27.61
C ALA A 215 -41.45 9.13 -27.90
N LYS A 216 -41.00 9.06 -29.16
CA LYS A 216 -39.70 9.60 -29.59
C LYS A 216 -39.62 11.11 -29.52
N GLU A 217 -40.70 11.82 -29.85
CA GLU A 217 -40.76 13.30 -29.74
C GLU A 217 -40.62 13.74 -28.28
N LYS A 218 -41.35 13.09 -27.36
CA LYS A 218 -41.20 13.34 -25.91
C LYS A 218 -39.76 13.12 -25.44
N LEU A 219 -39.15 11.98 -25.78
CA LEU A 219 -37.76 11.70 -25.41
C LEU A 219 -36.76 12.66 -26.04
N ARG A 220 -37.00 13.15 -27.27
CA ARG A 220 -36.15 14.17 -27.91
C ARG A 220 -36.18 15.47 -27.13
N ALA A 221 -37.36 15.92 -26.69
CA ALA A 221 -37.50 17.11 -25.86
C ALA A 221 -36.76 16.96 -24.52
N GLU A 222 -36.94 15.83 -23.82
CA GLU A 222 -36.24 15.54 -22.56
C GLU A 222 -34.72 15.43 -22.71
N ILE A 223 -34.24 14.86 -23.83
CA ILE A 223 -32.81 14.80 -24.17
C ILE A 223 -32.27 16.22 -24.42
N ALA A 224 -32.99 17.06 -25.17
CA ALA A 224 -32.58 18.43 -25.44
C ALA A 224 -32.50 19.25 -24.15
N GLN A 225 -33.51 19.17 -23.28
CA GLN A 225 -33.53 19.83 -21.98
C GLN A 225 -32.37 19.36 -21.09
N SER A 226 -32.12 18.04 -21.05
CA SER A 226 -31.01 17.47 -20.26
C SER A 226 -29.64 17.93 -20.76
N LYS A 227 -29.45 18.08 -22.08
CA LYS A 227 -28.21 18.63 -22.66
C LYS A 227 -28.01 20.10 -22.28
N ALA A 228 -29.03 20.93 -22.44
CA ALA A 228 -28.96 22.35 -22.06
C ALA A 228 -28.62 22.53 -20.57
N ARG A 229 -29.23 21.70 -19.70
CA ARG A 229 -28.91 21.69 -18.27
C ARG A 229 -27.48 21.24 -17.98
N LEU A 230 -26.97 20.24 -18.71
CA LEU A 230 -25.57 19.80 -18.60
C LEU A 230 -24.59 20.89 -19.02
N GLU A 231 -24.87 21.63 -20.09
CA GLU A 231 -24.05 22.76 -20.54
C GLU A 231 -24.02 23.88 -19.49
N LYS A 232 -25.18 24.23 -18.94
CA LYS A 232 -25.27 25.22 -17.84
C LYS A 232 -24.46 24.80 -16.61
N LEU A 233 -24.61 23.55 -16.17
CA LEU A 233 -23.86 23.01 -15.03
C LEU A 233 -22.35 22.94 -15.33
N GLN A 234 -21.95 22.64 -16.56
CA GLN A 234 -20.54 22.65 -16.96
C GLN A 234 -19.96 24.06 -16.92
N ALA A 235 -20.68 25.05 -17.45
CA ALA A 235 -20.26 26.45 -17.39
C ALA A 235 -20.10 26.92 -15.94
N GLN A 236 -21.08 26.63 -15.07
CA GLN A 236 -21.00 26.92 -13.63
C GLN A 236 -19.80 26.24 -12.97
N HIS A 237 -19.55 24.97 -13.28
CA HIS A 237 -18.38 24.24 -12.77
C HIS A 237 -17.05 24.83 -13.25
N HIS A 238 -16.98 25.34 -14.47
CA HIS A 238 -15.78 25.97 -15.03
C HIS A 238 -15.52 27.37 -14.47
N ALA A 239 -16.58 28.11 -14.14
CA ALA A 239 -16.48 29.44 -13.53
C ALA A 239 -15.91 29.39 -12.10
N LEU A 240 -16.11 28.30 -11.37
CA LEU A 240 -15.60 28.16 -10.00
C LEU A 240 -14.08 27.90 -9.96
N PRO A 241 -13.32 28.50 -9.02
CA PRO A 241 -11.91 28.20 -8.85
C PRO A 241 -11.71 26.74 -8.41
N ARG A 242 -10.64 26.10 -8.91
CA ARG A 242 -10.33 24.68 -8.60
C ARG A 242 -10.01 24.46 -7.12
N ARG A 243 -9.35 25.42 -6.50
CA ARG A 243 -8.98 25.41 -5.09
C ARG A 243 -9.29 26.76 -4.46
N VAL A 244 -9.54 26.74 -3.16
CA VAL A 244 -9.83 27.90 -2.31
C VAL A 244 -9.10 27.71 -0.98
N PRO A 245 -8.84 28.79 -0.21
CA PRO A 245 -8.43 28.72 1.19
C PRO A 245 -9.40 27.88 2.03
N VAL A 246 -8.91 27.22 3.09
CA VAL A 246 -9.75 26.45 4.01
C VAL A 246 -10.81 27.33 4.67
N ALA A 247 -10.43 28.54 5.10
CA ALA A 247 -11.37 29.47 5.71
C ALA A 247 -12.54 29.84 4.79
N GLU A 248 -12.31 29.96 3.48
CA GLU A 248 -13.39 30.17 2.50
C GLU A 248 -14.25 28.93 2.28
N ALA A 249 -13.66 27.73 2.38
CA ALA A 249 -14.38 26.47 2.23
C ALA A 249 -15.25 26.13 3.46
N GLN A 250 -14.83 26.56 4.65
CA GLN A 250 -15.47 26.30 5.95
C GLN A 250 -15.96 27.60 6.60
N LYS A 251 -16.68 28.44 5.85
CA LYS A 251 -17.17 29.74 6.32
C LYS A 251 -17.82 29.64 7.70
N GLY A 252 -17.33 30.42 8.66
CA GLY A 252 -17.88 30.52 10.02
C GLY A 252 -17.43 29.40 10.97
N GLN A 253 -16.50 28.54 10.56
CA GLN A 253 -15.88 27.54 11.43
C GLN A 253 -14.43 27.92 11.72
N GLU A 254 -13.99 27.63 12.93
CA GLU A 254 -12.58 27.76 13.30
C GLU A 254 -11.75 26.74 12.51
N VAL A 255 -10.65 27.20 11.91
CA VAL A 255 -9.76 26.36 11.13
C VAL A 255 -8.77 25.70 12.07
N VAL A 256 -9.10 24.47 12.46
CA VAL A 256 -8.30 23.67 13.40
C VAL A 256 -7.87 22.34 12.79
N LYS A 257 -6.80 21.77 13.33
CA LYS A 257 -6.33 20.40 13.07
C LYS A 257 -6.13 19.67 14.38
N LEU A 258 -6.09 18.35 14.32
CA LEU A 258 -5.69 17.55 15.48
C LEU A 258 -4.20 17.82 15.78
N SER A 259 -3.88 17.90 17.08
CA SER A 259 -2.50 17.99 17.54
C SER A 259 -1.68 16.83 16.98
N THR A 260 -0.49 17.16 16.48
CA THR A 260 0.32 16.20 15.72
C THR A 260 1.36 15.49 16.58
N GLU A 261 1.75 16.05 17.72
CA GLU A 261 2.89 15.58 18.51
C GLU A 261 2.66 14.18 19.10
N ARG A 262 1.59 13.99 19.89
CA ARG A 262 1.28 12.67 20.47
C ARG A 262 1.02 11.62 19.42
N LYS A 263 0.38 12.01 18.32
CA LYS A 263 0.15 11.14 17.17
C LYS A 263 1.46 10.73 16.51
N HIS A 264 2.40 11.66 16.36
CA HIS A 264 3.71 11.39 15.78
C HIS A 264 4.52 10.42 16.65
N LEU A 265 4.62 10.69 17.95
CA LEU A 265 5.32 9.81 18.90
C LEU A 265 4.73 8.40 18.92
N THR A 266 3.41 8.29 19.07
CA THR A 266 2.72 7.01 19.10
C THR A 266 2.90 6.24 17.78
N ASN A 267 2.88 6.94 16.64
CA ASN A 267 3.13 6.30 15.35
C ASN A 267 4.57 5.77 15.24
N VAL A 268 5.57 6.50 15.73
CA VAL A 268 6.97 6.03 15.76
C VAL A 268 7.08 4.73 16.57
N LEU A 269 6.52 4.69 17.78
CA LEU A 269 6.56 3.50 18.64
C LEU A 269 5.88 2.29 17.95
N ARG A 270 4.71 2.48 17.35
CA ARG A 270 4.00 1.44 16.60
C ARG A 270 4.80 0.91 15.42
N MET A 271 5.50 1.79 14.71
CA MET A 271 6.36 1.39 13.59
C MET A 271 7.60 0.63 14.05
N VAL A 272 8.20 1.03 15.17
CA VAL A 272 9.33 0.31 15.77
C VAL A 272 8.89 -1.10 16.17
N ALA A 273 7.75 -1.22 16.86
CA ALA A 273 7.20 -2.51 17.26
C ALA A 273 6.89 -3.41 16.04
N TYR A 274 6.30 -2.86 14.97
CA TYR A 274 6.09 -3.58 13.71
C TYR A 274 7.40 -4.07 13.06
N HIS A 275 8.47 -3.28 13.11
CA HIS A 275 9.77 -3.72 12.60
C HIS A 275 10.34 -4.84 13.46
N MET A 276 10.31 -4.70 14.79
CA MET A 276 10.79 -5.75 15.70
C MET A 276 10.07 -7.07 15.43
N GLU A 277 8.74 -7.06 15.32
CA GLU A 277 7.98 -8.27 14.96
C GLU A 277 8.40 -8.83 13.58
N SER A 278 8.63 -7.96 12.61
CA SER A 278 9.06 -8.38 11.26
C SER A 278 10.48 -8.96 11.26
N ASP A 279 11.39 -8.43 12.08
CA ASP A 279 12.74 -8.96 12.23
C ASP A 279 12.72 -10.33 12.92
N LEU A 280 11.90 -10.50 13.97
CA LEU A 280 11.67 -11.81 14.61
C LEU A 280 11.08 -12.82 13.62
N LEU A 281 10.14 -12.39 12.76
CA LEU A 281 9.57 -13.22 11.70
C LEU A 281 10.64 -13.70 10.71
N GLU A 282 11.59 -12.83 10.34
CA GLU A 282 12.70 -13.21 9.45
C GLU A 282 13.68 -14.18 10.13
N LEU A 283 13.92 -14.07 11.44
CA LEU A 283 14.74 -15.02 12.19
C LEU A 283 14.15 -16.44 12.18
N ILE A 284 12.83 -16.58 12.29
CA ILE A 284 12.18 -17.91 12.26
C ILE A 284 11.97 -18.46 10.85
N ARG A 285 12.07 -17.63 9.80
CA ARG A 285 11.77 -18.01 8.41
C ARG A 285 12.50 -19.26 7.91
N PRO A 286 13.80 -19.48 8.20
CA PRO A 286 14.49 -20.71 7.78
C PRO A 286 14.01 -21.97 8.51
N HIS A 287 13.45 -21.80 9.71
CA HIS A 287 13.11 -22.89 10.63
C HIS A 287 11.62 -23.26 10.59
N TYR A 288 10.77 -22.39 10.04
CA TYR A 288 9.34 -22.57 10.05
C TYR A 288 8.73 -22.64 8.65
N LYS A 289 8.32 -23.85 8.24
CA LYS A 289 7.75 -24.09 6.91
C LYS A 289 6.49 -23.26 6.63
N ARG A 290 5.69 -22.98 7.67
CA ARG A 290 4.42 -22.25 7.58
C ARG A 290 4.55 -20.75 7.89
N VAL A 291 5.76 -20.19 7.79
CA VAL A 291 6.04 -18.79 8.12
C VAL A 291 5.20 -17.79 7.32
N GLU A 292 4.85 -18.12 6.08
CA GLU A 292 4.05 -17.24 5.23
C GLU A 292 2.56 -17.27 5.60
N GLU A 293 2.07 -18.39 6.13
CA GLU A 293 0.67 -18.60 6.50
C GLU A 293 0.37 -18.16 7.93
N GLU A 294 1.24 -18.50 8.89
CA GLU A 294 0.97 -18.32 10.32
C GLU A 294 2.16 -17.75 11.12
N GLY A 295 3.24 -17.32 10.46
CA GLY A 295 4.44 -16.84 11.13
C GLY A 295 4.21 -15.60 12.01
N ARG A 296 3.35 -14.66 11.59
CA ARG A 296 3.02 -13.48 12.43
C ARG A 296 2.21 -13.87 13.65
N THR A 297 1.20 -14.73 13.50
CA THR A 297 0.43 -15.29 14.61
C THR A 297 1.32 -16.08 15.56
N PHE A 298 2.34 -16.78 15.04
CA PHE A 298 3.34 -17.45 15.85
C PHE A 298 4.11 -16.46 16.74
N ILE A 299 4.63 -15.36 16.17
CA ILE A 299 5.39 -14.35 16.92
C ILE A 299 4.49 -13.64 17.94
N GLN A 300 3.27 -13.27 17.54
CA GLN A 300 2.29 -12.66 18.45
C GLN A 300 1.99 -13.57 19.65
N ALA A 301 1.76 -14.86 19.42
CA ALA A 301 1.52 -15.82 20.50
C ALA A 301 2.72 -15.91 21.45
N ALA A 302 3.95 -15.97 20.93
CA ALA A 302 5.15 -16.01 21.76
C ALA A 302 5.35 -14.72 22.59
N LEU A 303 4.99 -13.55 22.04
CA LEU A 303 5.10 -12.26 22.75
C LEU A 303 3.99 -12.04 23.79
N GLN A 304 2.85 -12.71 23.64
CA GLN A 304 1.70 -12.60 24.55
C GLN A 304 1.76 -13.62 25.70
N ASP A 305 2.59 -14.65 25.58
CA ASP A 305 2.72 -15.69 26.59
C ASP A 305 3.54 -15.23 27.80
N ALA A 306 3.36 -15.91 28.92
CA ALA A 306 4.15 -15.66 30.12
C ALA A 306 5.60 -16.16 29.95
N ALA A 307 6.50 -15.51 30.67
CA ALA A 307 7.90 -15.92 30.77
C ALA A 307 8.38 -15.76 32.20
N ASP A 308 9.21 -16.71 32.65
CA ASP A 308 9.89 -16.60 33.93
C ASP A 308 11.16 -15.76 33.77
N LEU A 309 11.37 -14.82 34.70
CA LEU A 309 12.52 -13.94 34.74
C LEU A 309 13.37 -14.26 35.97
N GLU A 310 14.60 -14.71 35.75
CA GLU A 310 15.54 -15.04 36.82
C GLU A 310 16.85 -14.24 36.61
N PRO A 311 17.08 -13.17 37.39
CA PRO A 311 18.38 -12.49 37.40
C PRO A 311 19.42 -13.32 38.17
N THR A 312 20.59 -13.51 37.55
CA THR A 312 21.80 -14.07 38.17
C THR A 312 22.83 -12.95 38.37
N GLU A 313 24.06 -13.31 38.79
CA GLU A 313 25.14 -12.33 38.98
C GLU A 313 25.53 -11.61 37.67
N ASP A 314 25.48 -12.32 36.54
CA ASP A 314 25.98 -11.89 35.24
C ASP A 314 24.92 -11.92 34.11
N GLN A 315 23.78 -12.57 34.33
CA GLN A 315 22.76 -12.78 33.31
C GLN A 315 21.34 -12.45 33.80
N LEU A 316 20.46 -12.15 32.86
CA LEU A 316 19.02 -12.20 33.04
C LEU A 316 18.50 -13.38 32.23
N ARG A 317 18.15 -14.48 32.90
CA ARG A 317 17.58 -15.67 32.27
C ARG A 317 16.09 -15.47 32.06
N ILE A 318 15.65 -15.65 30.82
CA ILE A 318 14.26 -15.50 30.40
C ILE A 318 13.78 -16.85 29.85
N THR A 319 12.91 -17.53 30.58
CA THR A 319 12.35 -18.82 30.15
C THR A 319 10.96 -18.62 29.59
N LEU A 320 10.82 -18.77 28.27
CA LEU A 320 9.55 -18.62 27.57
C LEU A 320 8.73 -19.90 27.68
N ALA A 321 7.42 -19.80 27.89
CA ALA A 321 6.53 -20.96 27.88
C ALA A 321 6.59 -21.73 26.54
N PRO A 322 6.54 -23.07 26.56
CA PRO A 322 6.47 -23.86 25.33
C PRO A 322 5.13 -23.61 24.63
N LEU A 323 5.16 -23.51 23.30
CA LEU A 323 3.95 -23.28 22.51
C LEU A 323 3.11 -24.56 22.35
N SER A 324 1.87 -24.39 21.87
CA SER A 324 0.84 -25.43 21.78
C SER A 324 1.20 -26.72 21.02
N SER A 325 2.34 -26.76 20.31
CA SER A 325 2.81 -27.98 19.66
C SER A 325 4.34 -28.09 19.74
N PRO A 326 4.90 -29.32 19.85
CA PRO A 326 6.36 -29.51 19.94
C PRO A 326 7.13 -28.91 18.76
N HIS A 327 6.54 -28.92 17.55
CA HIS A 327 7.16 -28.29 16.39
C HIS A 327 7.30 -26.77 16.58
N ARG A 328 6.27 -26.10 17.10
CA ARG A 328 6.32 -24.66 17.38
C ARG A 328 7.31 -24.33 18.49
N SER A 329 7.38 -25.14 19.55
CA SER A 329 8.37 -24.96 20.62
C SER A 329 9.81 -25.08 20.11
N ARG A 330 10.11 -26.03 19.21
CA ARG A 330 11.43 -26.12 18.56
C ARG A 330 11.78 -24.90 17.71
N VAL A 331 10.81 -24.30 17.04
CA VAL A 331 11.01 -23.04 16.30
C VAL A 331 11.29 -21.90 17.26
N LEU A 332 10.60 -21.86 18.40
CA LEU A 332 10.85 -20.86 19.45
C LEU A 332 12.24 -21.03 20.07
N GLU A 333 12.69 -22.27 20.31
CA GLU A 333 14.06 -22.57 20.75
C GLU A 333 15.10 -22.02 19.75
N ALA A 334 14.89 -22.21 18.44
CA ALA A 334 15.77 -21.67 17.42
C ALA A 334 15.79 -20.13 17.42
N LEU A 335 14.64 -19.49 17.69
CA LEU A 335 14.57 -18.04 17.88
C LEU A 335 15.37 -17.59 19.11
N CYS A 336 15.20 -18.25 20.26
CA CYS A 336 15.96 -17.98 21.48
C CYS A 336 17.47 -18.10 21.23
N GLN A 337 17.91 -19.14 20.52
CA GLN A 337 19.32 -19.31 20.15
C GLN A 337 19.83 -18.15 19.30
N ALA A 338 19.06 -17.71 18.31
CA ALA A 338 19.43 -16.57 17.46
C ALA A 338 19.51 -15.25 18.26
N LEU A 339 18.63 -15.05 19.24
CA LEU A 339 18.66 -13.89 20.14
C LEU A 339 19.85 -13.94 21.10
N ASN A 340 20.17 -15.11 21.66
CA ASN A 340 21.30 -15.25 22.60
C ASN A 340 22.64 -14.97 21.91
N GLN A 341 22.76 -15.26 20.62
CA GLN A 341 23.96 -14.95 19.82
C GLN A 341 24.23 -13.44 19.68
N THR A 342 23.27 -12.57 19.99
CA THR A 342 23.48 -11.13 19.93
C THR A 342 24.14 -10.57 21.20
N HIS A 343 24.31 -11.38 22.25
CA HIS A 343 24.90 -10.99 23.54
C HIS A 343 24.30 -9.69 24.09
N THR A 344 22.97 -9.54 23.97
CA THR A 344 22.27 -8.30 24.31
C THR A 344 22.28 -8.10 25.81
N ARG A 345 22.70 -6.92 26.27
CA ARG A 345 22.61 -6.54 27.69
C ARG A 345 21.26 -5.94 28.02
N PHE A 346 20.75 -6.24 29.20
CA PHE A 346 19.51 -5.63 29.69
C PHE A 346 19.72 -4.13 29.95
N PRO A 347 18.85 -3.25 29.42
CA PRO A 347 19.04 -1.80 29.56
C PRO A 347 19.17 -1.36 31.03
N GLY A 348 20.19 -0.57 31.32
CA GLY A 348 20.46 -0.05 32.67
C GLY A 348 21.22 -1.01 33.60
N THR A 349 21.63 -2.19 33.13
CA THR A 349 22.42 -3.16 33.91
C THR A 349 23.63 -3.69 33.11
N GLN A 350 24.43 -4.55 33.75
CA GLN A 350 25.49 -5.32 33.08
C GLN A 350 25.06 -6.75 32.74
N LEU A 351 23.81 -7.12 33.02
CA LEU A 351 23.31 -8.48 32.84
C LEU A 351 23.11 -8.78 31.36
N GLU A 352 23.69 -9.88 30.88
CA GLU A 352 23.42 -10.40 29.54
C GLU A 352 22.09 -11.17 29.52
N ILE A 353 21.23 -10.88 28.54
CA ILE A 353 19.94 -11.55 28.41
C ILE A 353 20.15 -12.93 27.78
N HIS A 354 19.65 -13.97 28.43
CA HIS A 354 19.69 -15.33 27.94
C HIS A 354 18.29 -15.95 27.89
N TYR A 355 17.79 -16.22 26.69
CA TYR A 355 16.49 -16.83 26.45
C TYR A 355 16.56 -18.37 26.42
N ALA A 356 15.53 -19.02 26.96
CA ALA A 356 15.35 -20.47 26.91
C ALA A 356 13.88 -20.84 26.71
N VAL A 357 13.62 -22.09 26.31
CA VAL A 357 12.29 -22.71 26.34
C VAL A 357 12.43 -24.00 27.14
N PRO A 358 11.51 -24.33 28.06
CA PRO A 358 11.53 -25.59 28.79
C PRO A 358 11.51 -26.76 27.82
N ALA A 359 12.34 -27.77 28.08
CA ALA A 359 12.30 -29.00 27.31
C ALA A 359 10.89 -29.59 27.39
N SER A 360 10.27 -29.84 26.23
CA SER A 360 9.00 -30.56 26.20
C SER A 360 9.19 -31.92 26.87
N PRO A 361 8.34 -32.33 27.83
CA PRO A 361 8.43 -33.66 28.40
C PRO A 361 8.39 -34.66 27.24
N LYS A 362 9.42 -35.51 27.16
CA LYS A 362 9.49 -36.56 26.14
C LYS A 362 8.22 -37.40 26.29
N SER A 363 7.40 -37.44 25.24
CA SER A 363 6.26 -38.36 25.18
C SER A 363 6.81 -39.79 25.29
N GLY A 364 6.69 -40.39 26.47
CA GLY A 364 7.16 -41.75 26.74
C GLY A 364 8.12 -41.85 27.92
N GLN A 365 7.66 -41.49 29.10
CA GLN A 365 8.03 -42.18 30.34
C GLN A 365 6.94 -41.88 31.37
N VAL A 366 5.92 -42.75 31.39
CA VAL A 366 5.04 -42.88 32.54
C VAL A 366 5.93 -43.39 33.66
N SER A 367 6.37 -42.49 34.54
CA SER A 367 6.85 -42.92 35.85
C SER A 367 5.63 -43.37 36.63
N GLU A 368 5.44 -44.69 36.73
CA GLU A 368 4.59 -45.28 37.76
C GLU A 368 5.11 -44.80 39.11
N VAL A 369 4.39 -43.86 39.73
CA VAL A 369 4.57 -43.55 41.14
C VAL A 369 3.68 -44.55 41.88
N PRO A 370 4.24 -45.44 42.73
CA PRO A 370 3.39 -46.26 43.57
C PRO A 370 2.73 -45.36 44.61
N CYS A 371 1.40 -45.37 44.65
CA CYS A 371 0.63 -44.88 45.78
C CYS A 371 1.15 -45.54 47.06
N GLN A 372 1.77 -44.76 47.93
CA GLN A 372 1.81 -45.10 49.36
C GLN A 372 0.60 -44.44 50.00
N GLU A 373 -0.33 -45.28 50.45
CA GLU A 373 -1.34 -44.94 51.44
C GLU A 373 -0.64 -44.40 52.69
N PHE A 374 -1.06 -43.21 53.16
CA PHE A 374 -1.51 -42.94 54.53
C PHE A 374 -2.20 -41.58 54.57
#